data_AF-A0A9X7UVM3-F1
#
_entry.id   AF-A0A9X7UVM3-F1
#
_cell.length_a   1.000
_cell.length_b   1.000
_cell.length_c   1.000
_cell.angle_alpha   90.00
_cell.angle_beta   90.00
_cell.angle_gamma   90.00
#
_symmetry.space_group_name_H-M   'P 1'
#
loop_
_entity.id
_entity.type
_entity.pdbx_description
1 polymer ?
#
loop_
_entity_poly.entity_id
_entity_poly.type
_entity_poly.pdbx_seq_one_letter_code
_entity_poly.pdbx_strand_id
1 'polypeptide(L)'
;MINLSINLQNCYGIPSLDYEFKFANQNHKGRRIEQAYAIYAPNGLMKTSFAKTFTDLAGGKQPKEERFNRTSSAVVLWDGAAIQPDQIYVLDSEVDISTRTEAMTSLLVNQAQKAEYDKLVKELNALQDKLKTELQKASGVKKNDVASTLCKDMNTGRDFIAAVQAALKIELDNDCAAFKYQDIFEPDASG
;
A
#
# COMPACT_ATOMS: atom_id res chain seq x y z
N MET A 1 -17.27 14.29 -17.61
CA MET A 1 -15.94 14.06 -18.24
C MET A 1 -14.97 14.67 -17.27
N ILE A 2 -14.00 13.90 -16.77
CA ILE A 2 -13.14 14.38 -15.68
C ILE A 2 -11.99 15.16 -16.31
N ASN A 3 -11.82 16.41 -15.92
CA ASN A 3 -10.79 17.28 -16.48
C ASN A 3 -9.84 17.77 -15.38
N LEU A 4 -8.56 17.84 -15.69
CA LEU A 4 -7.55 18.52 -14.88
C LEU A 4 -7.16 19.81 -15.60
N SER A 5 -7.58 20.94 -15.07
CA SER A 5 -7.21 22.26 -15.59
C SER A 5 -6.00 22.78 -14.82
N ILE A 6 -4.97 23.22 -15.53
CA ILE A 6 -3.74 23.74 -14.94
C ILE A 6 -3.50 25.14 -15.48
N ASN A 7 -3.30 26.10 -14.56
CA ASN A 7 -2.78 27.42 -14.85
C ASN A 7 -1.60 27.71 -13.91
N LEU A 8 -0.38 27.70 -14.47
CA LEU A 8 0.87 27.99 -13.74
C LEU A 8 1.49 29.27 -14.29
N GLN A 9 2.02 30.12 -13.40
CA GLN A 9 2.87 31.24 -13.75
C GLN A 9 4.08 31.32 -12.83
N ASN A 10 5.25 31.48 -13.44
CA ASN A 10 6.55 31.62 -12.76
C ASN A 10 6.86 30.52 -11.72
N CYS A 11 6.37 29.29 -11.90
CA CYS A 11 6.61 28.18 -10.97
C CYS A 11 7.90 27.43 -11.32
N TYR A 12 8.93 27.53 -10.49
CA TYR A 12 10.19 26.79 -10.64
C TYR A 12 10.86 26.90 -12.03
N GLY A 13 10.66 28.03 -12.72
CA GLY A 13 11.18 28.27 -14.07
C GLY A 13 10.18 28.04 -15.21
N ILE A 14 8.96 27.58 -14.93
CA ILE A 14 7.84 27.59 -15.88
C ILE A 14 7.32 29.02 -15.98
N PRO A 15 7.50 29.74 -17.11
CA PRO A 15 7.04 31.13 -17.21
C PRO A 15 5.52 31.22 -17.22
N SER A 16 4.87 30.37 -18.01
CA SER A 16 3.43 30.22 -18.09
C SER A 16 3.08 28.84 -18.63
N LEU A 17 2.05 28.20 -18.07
CA LEU A 17 1.43 27.00 -18.60
C LEU A 17 -0.07 27.09 -18.36
N ASP A 18 -0.86 27.08 -19.44
CA ASP A 18 -2.32 27.00 -19.38
C ASP A 18 -2.76 25.81 -20.24
N TYR A 19 -3.29 24.77 -19.61
CA TYR A 19 -3.68 23.56 -20.30
C TYR A 19 -4.79 22.80 -19.56
N GLU A 20 -5.72 22.22 -20.32
CA GLU A 20 -6.77 21.34 -19.82
C GLU A 20 -6.54 19.90 -20.29
N PHE A 21 -6.21 19.02 -19.35
CA PHE A 21 -6.11 17.58 -19.57
C PHE A 21 -7.49 16.94 -19.43
N LYS A 22 -7.95 16.24 -20.47
CA LYS A 22 -9.30 15.65 -20.54
C LYS A 22 -9.22 14.15 -20.36
N PHE A 23 -9.54 13.67 -19.17
CA PHE A 23 -9.61 12.25 -18.87
C PHE A 23 -11.00 11.72 -19.24
N ALA A 24 -11.14 11.22 -20.47
CA ALA A 24 -12.36 10.55 -20.90
C ALA A 24 -12.36 9.08 -20.43
N ASN A 25 -13.43 8.66 -19.74
CA ASN A 25 -13.69 7.24 -19.50
C ASN A 25 -14.04 6.59 -20.85
N GLN A 26 -13.03 6.04 -21.51
CA GLN A 26 -13.20 5.28 -22.74
C GLN A 26 -13.42 3.81 -22.37
N ASN A 27 -14.60 3.28 -22.70
CA ASN A 27 -14.87 1.86 -22.64
C ASN A 27 -14.48 1.23 -23.97
N HIS A 28 -13.41 0.44 -23.98
CA HIS A 28 -13.05 -0.35 -25.16
C HIS A 28 -13.19 -1.83 -24.83
N LYS A 29 -14.12 -2.51 -25.51
CA LYS A 29 -14.37 -3.96 -25.35
C LYS A 29 -14.62 -4.38 -23.89
N GLY A 30 -15.41 -3.60 -23.15
CA GLY A 30 -15.78 -3.90 -21.76
C GLY A 30 -14.68 -3.62 -20.72
N ARG A 31 -13.53 -3.06 -21.10
CA ARG A 31 -12.48 -2.61 -20.18
C ARG A 31 -12.44 -1.08 -20.08
N ARG A 32 -12.30 -0.57 -18.87
CA ARG A 32 -11.99 0.85 -18.60
C ARG A 32 -10.56 1.10 -19.08
N ILE A 33 -10.38 2.08 -19.97
CA ILE A 33 -9.05 2.59 -20.34
C ILE A 33 -8.72 3.76 -19.43
N GLU A 34 -7.60 3.66 -18.71
CA GLU A 34 -7.02 4.81 -18.04
C GLU A 34 -6.23 5.65 -19.03
N GLN A 35 -6.39 6.97 -18.97
CA GLN A 35 -5.72 7.90 -19.87
C GLN A 35 -4.48 8.47 -19.20
N ALA A 36 -3.33 8.31 -19.84
CA ALA A 36 -2.06 8.87 -19.43
C ALA A 36 -1.61 9.95 -20.41
N TYR A 37 -0.99 11.01 -19.90
CA TYR A 37 -0.42 12.09 -20.68
C TYR A 37 1.10 12.07 -20.60
N ALA A 38 1.76 12.16 -21.75
CA ALA A 38 3.21 12.33 -21.83
C ALA A 38 3.53 13.81 -22.07
N ILE A 39 4.24 14.43 -21.13
CA ILE A 39 4.72 15.81 -21.26
C ILE A 39 6.18 15.77 -21.71
N TYR A 40 6.46 16.36 -22.88
CA TYR A 40 7.81 16.46 -23.42
C TYR A 40 8.28 17.92 -23.44
N ALA A 41 9.46 18.16 -22.87
CA ALA A 41 10.15 19.45 -22.94
C ALA A 41 11.67 19.21 -22.95
N PRO A 42 12.50 20.14 -23.47
CA PRO A 42 13.95 20.00 -23.38
C PRO A 42 14.46 20.05 -21.92
N ASN A 43 15.69 19.58 -21.69
CA ASN A 43 16.27 19.53 -20.36
C ASN A 43 16.45 20.93 -19.77
N GLY A 44 16.17 21.08 -18.47
CA GLY A 44 16.30 22.36 -17.76
C GLY A 44 15.19 23.39 -17.99
N LEU A 45 14.14 23.05 -18.73
CA LEU A 45 13.04 23.98 -19.02
C LEU A 45 11.79 23.75 -18.16
N MET A 46 11.27 22.52 -18.13
CA MET A 46 9.92 22.30 -17.61
C MET A 46 9.72 21.00 -16.86
N LYS A 47 10.31 19.87 -17.28
CA LYS A 47 10.00 18.54 -16.70
C LYS A 47 10.22 18.50 -15.18
N THR A 48 11.43 18.85 -14.75
CA THR A 48 11.78 18.91 -13.32
C THR A 48 11.01 20.01 -12.59
N SER A 49 10.81 21.16 -13.23
CA SER A 49 10.03 22.28 -12.66
C SER A 49 8.56 21.92 -12.45
N PHE A 50 7.98 21.15 -13.36
CA PHE A 50 6.61 20.66 -13.29
C PHE A 50 6.48 19.64 -12.17
N ALA A 51 7.40 18.67 -12.07
CA ALA A 51 7.46 17.74 -10.96
C ALA A 51 7.56 18.48 -9.61
N LYS A 52 8.50 19.43 -9.46
CA LYS A 52 8.65 20.24 -8.24
C LYS A 52 7.38 21.04 -7.89
N THR A 53 6.72 21.62 -8.90
CA THR A 53 5.45 22.34 -8.72
C THR A 53 4.40 21.42 -8.09
N PHE A 54 4.24 20.20 -8.62
CA PHE A 54 3.28 19.24 -8.08
C PHE A 54 3.71 18.62 -6.74
N THR A 55 5.02 18.50 -6.48
CA THR A 55 5.54 18.08 -5.17
C THR A 55 5.15 19.07 -4.07
N ASP A 56 5.26 20.37 -4.34
CA ASP A 56 4.83 21.39 -3.39
C ASP A 56 3.32 21.39 -3.17
N LEU A 57 2.54 21.28 -4.24
CA LEU A 57 1.08 21.20 -4.15
C LEU A 57 0.65 19.97 -3.33
N ALA A 58 1.28 18.81 -3.53
CA ALA A 58 1.06 17.60 -2.73
C ALA A 58 1.43 17.79 -1.25
N GLY A 59 2.42 18.64 -0.97
CA GLY A 59 2.81 19.04 0.38
C GLY A 59 1.96 20.17 0.99
N GLY A 60 0.91 20.64 0.30
CA GLY A 60 0.09 21.77 0.73
C GLY A 60 0.82 23.13 0.69
N LYS A 61 1.91 23.23 -0.07
CA LYS A 61 2.73 24.43 -0.22
C LYS A 61 2.41 25.13 -1.54
N GLN A 62 2.60 26.45 -1.56
CA GLN A 62 2.49 27.23 -2.79
C GLN A 62 3.80 27.17 -3.58
N PRO A 63 3.76 26.77 -4.86
CA PRO A 63 4.93 26.81 -5.73
C PRO A 63 5.47 28.23 -5.87
N LYS A 64 6.79 28.36 -5.97
CA LYS A 64 7.51 29.65 -5.97
C LYS A 64 8.38 29.84 -7.20
N GLU A 65 8.82 31.07 -7.40
CA GLU A 65 9.90 31.43 -8.31
C GLU A 65 11.21 31.58 -7.50
N GLU A 66 12.33 31.08 -8.04
CA GLU A 66 13.60 31.02 -7.28
C GLU A 66 14.70 31.95 -7.81
N ARG A 67 14.58 32.50 -9.02
CA ARG A 67 15.71 33.15 -9.73
C ARG A 67 15.60 34.67 -9.82
N PHE A 68 14.39 35.18 -9.97
CA PHE A 68 14.11 36.60 -10.23
C PHE A 68 13.10 37.21 -9.24
N ASN A 69 12.71 36.46 -8.21
CA ASN A 69 11.76 36.86 -7.17
C ASN A 69 10.43 37.36 -7.73
N ARG A 70 9.95 36.73 -8.83
CA ARG A 70 8.67 37.07 -9.45
C ARG A 70 7.52 36.46 -8.67
N THR A 71 6.35 37.08 -8.78
CA THR A 71 5.12 36.51 -8.21
C THR A 71 4.79 35.21 -8.96
N SER A 72 4.68 34.12 -8.20
CA SER A 72 4.26 32.82 -8.69
C SER A 72 2.76 32.62 -8.47
N SER A 73 2.12 31.89 -9.37
CA SER A 73 0.72 31.46 -9.22
C SER A 73 0.58 30.04 -9.73
N ALA A 74 -0.06 29.17 -8.95
CA ALA A 74 -0.38 27.80 -9.35
C ALA A 74 -1.84 27.50 -9.03
N VAL A 75 -2.66 27.40 -10.07
CA VAL A 75 -4.07 27.00 -9.96
C VAL A 75 -4.22 25.67 -10.67
N VAL A 76 -4.62 24.65 -9.90
CA VAL A 76 -4.87 23.31 -10.41
C VAL A 76 -6.26 22.90 -9.98
N LEU A 77 -7.12 22.63 -10.95
CA LEU A 77 -8.52 22.25 -10.74
C LEU A 77 -8.75 20.82 -11.22
N TRP A 78 -9.35 20.00 -10.36
CA TRP A 78 -9.88 18.70 -10.69
C TRP A 78 -11.41 18.78 -10.81
N ASP A 79 -11.92 18.60 -12.02
CA ASP A 79 -13.35 18.71 -12.34
C ASP A 79 -13.97 20.04 -11.86
N GLY A 80 -13.21 21.13 -12.03
CA GLY A 80 -13.62 22.49 -11.64
C GLY A 80 -13.42 22.84 -10.15
N ALA A 81 -13.09 21.87 -9.29
CA ALA A 81 -12.76 22.09 -7.89
C ALA A 81 -11.25 22.16 -7.67
N ALA A 82 -10.78 22.91 -6.66
CA ALA A 82 -9.36 22.92 -6.31
C ALA A 82 -8.90 21.50 -5.94
N ILE A 83 -7.84 21.03 -6.60
CA ILE A 83 -7.28 19.72 -6.31
C ILE A 83 -6.77 19.68 -4.86
N GLN A 84 -7.05 18.59 -4.15
CA GLN A 84 -6.58 18.42 -2.78
C GLN A 84 -5.17 17.82 -2.76
N PRO A 85 -4.32 18.16 -1.78
CA PRO A 85 -2.95 17.65 -1.71
C PRO A 85 -2.85 16.12 -1.70
N ASP A 86 -3.80 15.43 -1.06
CA ASP A 86 -3.90 13.97 -0.98
C ASP A 86 -4.28 13.30 -2.31
N GLN A 87 -4.76 14.07 -3.29
CA GLN A 87 -5.05 13.62 -4.65
C GLN A 87 -3.84 13.72 -5.58
N ILE A 88 -2.73 14.30 -5.12
CA ILE A 88 -1.51 14.49 -5.91
C ILE A 88 -0.44 13.53 -5.42
N TYR A 89 0.14 12.76 -6.35
CA TYR A 89 1.29 11.94 -6.07
C TYR A 89 2.38 12.16 -7.12
N VAL A 90 3.59 12.50 -6.67
CA VAL A 90 4.75 12.73 -7.53
C VAL A 90 5.79 11.65 -7.28
N LEU A 91 6.06 10.84 -8.30
CA LEU A 91 7.15 9.87 -8.31
C LEU A 91 8.43 10.58 -8.73
N ASP A 92 9.30 10.85 -7.77
CA ASP A 92 10.61 11.39 -8.07
C ASP A 92 11.58 10.24 -8.41
N SER A 93 12.30 10.38 -9.52
CA SER A 93 13.28 9.40 -9.98
C SER A 93 14.47 9.24 -9.03
N GLU A 94 14.71 10.24 -8.18
CA GLU A 94 15.81 10.28 -7.22
C GLU A 94 15.53 9.52 -5.91
N VAL A 95 14.29 9.06 -5.68
CA VAL A 95 13.93 8.36 -4.44
C VAL A 95 14.22 6.86 -4.57
N ASP A 96 14.87 6.35 -3.53
CA ASP A 96 15.39 4.99 -3.37
C ASP A 96 14.34 3.92 -3.70
N ILE A 97 14.75 2.85 -4.39
CA ILE A 97 13.88 1.80 -4.94
C ILE A 97 13.03 1.12 -3.85
N SER A 98 13.52 1.11 -2.60
CA SER A 98 12.78 0.59 -1.44
C SER A 98 11.45 1.31 -1.18
N THR A 99 11.41 2.64 -1.37
CA THR A 99 10.18 3.46 -1.21
C THR A 99 9.19 3.28 -2.36
N ARG A 100 9.66 2.84 -3.55
CA ARG A 100 8.79 2.56 -4.71
C ARG A 100 7.79 1.44 -4.42
N THR A 101 8.13 0.51 -3.53
CA THR A 101 7.24 -0.59 -3.16
C THR A 101 6.05 -0.09 -2.34
N GLU A 102 6.26 0.83 -1.39
CA GLU A 102 5.20 1.49 -0.60
C GLU A 102 4.37 2.49 -1.45
N ALA A 103 5.02 3.13 -2.41
CA ALA A 103 4.40 4.00 -3.41
C ALA A 103 3.43 3.25 -4.33
N MET A 104 3.81 2.06 -4.79
CA MET A 104 2.98 1.20 -5.64
C MET A 104 1.74 0.69 -4.91
N THR A 105 1.81 0.40 -3.60
CA THR A 105 0.64 0.06 -2.78
C THR A 105 -0.28 1.27 -2.56
N SER A 106 0.29 2.47 -2.47
CA SER A 106 -0.48 3.73 -2.28
C SER A 106 -1.20 4.18 -3.55
N LEU A 107 -0.69 3.82 -4.73
CA LEU A 107 -1.38 3.96 -6.02
C LEU A 107 -2.65 3.10 -6.13
N LEU A 108 -2.75 2.01 -5.35
CA LEU A 108 -3.80 1.00 -5.49
C LEU A 108 -4.91 1.09 -4.42
N VAL A 109 -4.73 1.87 -3.36
CA VAL A 109 -5.64 1.85 -2.19
C VAL A 109 -5.84 3.25 -1.62
N ASN A 110 -7.11 3.64 -1.47
CA ASN A 110 -7.56 4.82 -0.73
C ASN A 110 -6.88 4.88 0.66
N GLN A 111 -6.26 6.01 1.02
CA GLN A 111 -5.51 6.15 2.27
C GLN A 111 -6.32 5.77 3.52
N ALA A 112 -7.63 6.04 3.55
CA ALA A 112 -8.50 5.63 4.64
C ALA A 112 -8.64 4.09 4.71
N GLN A 113 -8.80 3.43 3.57
CA GLN A 113 -8.86 1.97 3.48
C GLN A 113 -7.51 1.32 3.81
N LYS A 114 -6.40 2.00 3.51
CA LYS A 114 -5.05 1.55 3.92
C LYS A 114 -4.90 1.60 5.44
N ALA A 115 -5.28 2.71 6.08
CA ALA A 115 -5.21 2.82 7.53
C ALA A 115 -6.05 1.75 8.24
N GLU A 116 -7.25 1.46 7.70
CA GLU A 116 -8.11 0.39 8.18
C GLU A 116 -7.49 -1.00 7.95
N TYR A 117 -6.95 -1.26 6.76
CA TYR A 117 -6.24 -2.49 6.43
C TYR A 117 -5.03 -2.73 7.35
N ASP A 118 -4.17 -1.74 7.50
CA ASP A 118 -2.97 -1.82 8.34
C ASP A 118 -3.34 -2.08 9.80
N LYS A 119 -4.42 -1.45 10.29
CA LYS A 119 -4.98 -1.72 11.62
C LYS A 119 -5.47 -3.17 11.74
N LEU A 120 -6.25 -3.66 10.78
CA LEU A 120 -6.77 -5.03 10.76
C LEU A 120 -5.65 -6.07 10.72
N VAL A 121 -4.62 -5.86 9.89
CA VAL A 121 -3.46 -6.76 9.79
C VAL A 121 -2.68 -6.78 11.11
N LYS A 122 -2.49 -5.62 11.75
CA LYS A 122 -1.81 -5.54 13.05
C LYS A 122 -2.58 -6.29 14.14
N GLU A 123 -3.91 -6.11 14.20
CA GLU A 123 -4.76 -6.83 15.14
C GLU A 123 -4.76 -8.35 14.87
N LEU A 124 -4.83 -8.76 13.61
CA LEU A 124 -4.78 -10.15 13.19
C LEU A 124 -3.47 -10.83 13.59
N ASN A 125 -2.32 -10.18 13.37
CA ASN A 125 -1.02 -10.70 13.78
C ASN A 125 -0.93 -10.84 15.32
N ALA A 126 -1.43 -9.86 16.07
CA ALA A 126 -1.42 -9.92 17.53
C ALA A 126 -2.27 -11.10 18.06
N LEU A 127 -3.43 -11.36 17.44
CA LEU A 127 -4.27 -12.51 17.78
C LEU A 127 -3.59 -13.83 17.44
N GLN A 128 -2.94 -13.93 16.28
CA GLN A 128 -2.18 -15.13 15.91
C GLN A 128 -1.06 -15.43 16.92
N ASP A 129 -0.31 -14.41 17.33
CA ASP A 129 0.78 -14.59 18.30
C ASP A 129 0.27 -14.98 19.69
N LYS A 130 -0.88 -14.45 20.10
CA LYS A 130 -1.56 -14.86 21.33
C LYS A 130 -1.98 -16.32 21.25
N LEU A 131 -2.60 -16.74 20.15
CA LEU A 131 -3.00 -18.13 19.93
C LEU A 131 -1.80 -19.08 19.95
N LYS A 132 -0.71 -18.75 19.23
CA LYS A 132 0.53 -19.55 19.24
C LYS A 132 1.09 -19.71 20.66
N THR A 133 1.01 -18.66 21.47
CA THR A 133 1.51 -18.69 22.86
C THR A 133 0.64 -19.57 23.75
N GLU A 134 -0.68 -19.55 23.60
CA GLU A 134 -1.58 -20.44 24.35
C GLU A 134 -1.44 -21.91 23.88
N LEU A 135 -1.35 -22.15 22.57
CA LEU A 135 -1.08 -23.48 22.02
C LEU A 135 0.27 -24.01 22.49
N GLN A 136 1.32 -23.18 22.58
CA GLN A 136 2.62 -23.57 23.12
C GLN A 136 2.49 -24.12 24.55
N LYS A 137 1.74 -23.42 25.42
CA LYS A 137 1.53 -23.84 26.81
C LYS A 137 0.76 -25.16 26.92
N ALA A 138 -0.28 -25.33 26.10
CA ALA A 138 -1.12 -26.52 26.11
C ALA A 138 -0.42 -27.74 25.49
N SER A 139 0.31 -27.55 24.38
CA SER A 139 0.92 -28.63 23.61
C SER A 139 2.34 -29.01 24.06
N GLY A 140 3.06 -28.09 24.72
CA GLY A 140 4.48 -28.24 25.04
C GLY A 140 5.44 -27.88 23.89
N VAL A 141 4.95 -27.84 22.65
CA VAL A 141 5.74 -27.56 21.44
C VAL A 141 6.36 -26.17 21.50
N LYS A 142 7.62 -26.02 21.04
CA LYS A 142 8.31 -24.73 20.98
C LYS A 142 7.53 -23.71 20.15
N LYS A 143 7.45 -22.46 20.62
CA LYS A 143 6.64 -21.39 20.00
C LYS A 143 6.86 -21.21 18.50
N ASN A 144 8.12 -21.33 18.04
CA ASN A 144 8.47 -21.16 16.64
C ASN A 144 7.97 -22.31 15.76
N ASP A 145 7.78 -23.48 16.35
CA ASP A 145 7.41 -24.71 15.64
C ASP A 145 5.88 -24.93 15.66
N VAL A 146 5.15 -24.37 16.64
CA VAL A 146 3.68 -24.51 16.80
C VAL A 146 2.92 -24.33 15.48
N ALA A 147 3.24 -23.27 14.73
CA ALA A 147 2.55 -22.99 13.47
C ALA A 147 2.82 -24.08 12.43
N SER A 148 4.08 -24.50 12.30
CA SER A 148 4.49 -25.53 11.35
C SER A 148 3.94 -26.90 11.71
N THR A 149 3.88 -27.23 13.01
CA THR A 149 3.30 -28.48 13.51
C THR A 149 1.81 -28.54 13.20
N LEU A 150 1.06 -27.49 13.55
CA LEU A 150 -0.38 -27.45 13.28
C LEU A 150 -0.68 -27.53 11.77
N CYS A 151 0.10 -26.86 10.92
CA CYS A 151 -0.10 -26.93 9.47
C CYS A 151 0.22 -28.30 8.89
N LYS A 152 1.21 -29.01 9.45
CA LYS A 152 1.52 -30.40 9.07
C LYS A 152 0.37 -31.33 9.46
N ASP A 153 -0.09 -31.23 10.70
CA ASP A 153 -1.14 -32.10 11.23
C ASP A 153 -2.46 -31.92 10.48
N MET A 154 -2.80 -30.69 10.12
CA MET A 154 -4.02 -30.35 9.38
C MET A 154 -3.85 -30.43 7.85
N ASN A 155 -2.65 -30.78 7.37
CA ASN A 155 -2.30 -30.85 5.95
C ASN A 155 -2.63 -29.56 5.15
N THR A 156 -2.37 -28.39 5.73
CA THR A 156 -2.65 -27.07 5.12
C THR A 156 -1.40 -26.37 4.58
N GLY A 157 -0.28 -27.09 4.47
CA GLY A 157 0.97 -26.56 3.95
C GLY A 157 1.63 -25.57 4.90
N ARG A 158 1.64 -24.27 4.55
CA ARG A 158 2.20 -23.19 5.39
C ARG A 158 1.14 -22.18 5.84
N ASP A 159 -0.14 -22.44 5.57
CA ASP A 159 -1.22 -21.55 5.95
C ASP A 159 -1.74 -21.90 7.35
N PHE A 160 -1.30 -21.11 8.32
CA PHE A 160 -1.66 -21.24 9.73
C PHE A 160 -3.14 -20.95 9.99
N ILE A 161 -3.75 -20.00 9.27
CA ILE A 161 -5.16 -19.67 9.47
C ILE A 161 -6.04 -20.79 8.93
N ALA A 162 -5.71 -21.33 7.76
CA ALA A 162 -6.39 -22.51 7.23
C ALA A 162 -6.26 -23.71 8.18
N ALA A 163 -5.08 -23.89 8.81
CA ALA A 163 -4.88 -24.95 9.80
C ALA A 163 -5.81 -24.80 11.01
N VAL A 164 -5.93 -23.59 11.56
CA VAL A 164 -6.84 -23.31 12.68
C VAL A 164 -8.30 -23.55 12.28
N GLN A 165 -8.72 -23.13 11.09
CA GLN A 165 -10.07 -23.36 10.60
C GLN A 165 -10.38 -24.85 10.37
N ALA A 166 -9.39 -25.63 9.91
CA ALA A 166 -9.52 -27.07 9.77
C ALA A 166 -9.66 -27.73 11.16
N ALA A 167 -8.82 -27.33 12.11
CA ALA A 167 -8.87 -27.85 13.48
C ALA A 167 -10.21 -27.58 14.18
N LEU A 168 -10.81 -26.39 13.98
CA LEU A 168 -12.11 -26.03 14.54
C LEU A 168 -13.29 -26.85 13.98
N LYS A 169 -13.11 -27.52 12.83
CA LYS A 169 -14.14 -28.36 12.20
C LYS A 169 -14.07 -29.82 12.63
N ILE A 170 -13.04 -30.21 13.38
CA ILE A 170 -12.87 -31.58 13.86
C ILE A 170 -13.76 -31.77 15.08
N GLU A 171 -14.66 -32.74 15.01
CA GLU A 171 -15.38 -33.22 16.19
C GLU A 171 -14.46 -34.14 16.99
N LEU A 172 -14.30 -33.82 18.28
CA LEU A 172 -13.44 -34.59 19.18
C LEU A 172 -14.20 -35.79 19.70
N ASP A 173 -13.75 -36.99 19.33
CA ASP A 173 -14.33 -38.25 19.81
C ASP A 173 -13.73 -38.70 21.16
N ASN A 174 -12.49 -38.25 21.47
CA ASN A 174 -11.79 -38.56 22.71
C ASN A 174 -11.13 -37.30 23.30
N ASP A 175 -11.30 -37.10 24.62
CA ASP A 175 -10.66 -36.00 25.34
C ASP A 175 -9.25 -36.41 25.81
N CYS A 176 -8.25 -35.96 25.07
CA CYS A 176 -6.84 -36.15 25.40
C CYS A 176 -6.21 -34.91 26.05
N ALA A 177 -7.00 -33.96 26.58
CA ALA A 177 -6.48 -32.70 27.13
C ALA A 177 -5.54 -32.87 28.34
N ALA A 178 -5.58 -34.02 29.01
CA ALA A 178 -4.68 -34.34 30.13
C ALA A 178 -3.22 -34.59 29.69
N PHE A 179 -2.99 -34.86 28.39
CA PHE A 179 -1.67 -35.18 27.86
C PHE A 179 -1.17 -34.04 26.98
N LYS A 180 0.14 -33.76 27.06
CA LYS A 180 0.75 -32.78 26.16
C LYS A 180 1.03 -33.43 24.81
N TYR A 181 0.79 -32.68 23.75
CA TYR A 181 1.09 -33.12 22.38
C TYR A 181 2.54 -33.60 22.23
N GLN A 182 3.51 -32.85 22.78
CA GLN A 182 4.93 -33.22 22.68
C GLN A 182 5.24 -34.56 23.37
N ASP A 183 4.55 -34.89 24.46
CA ASP A 183 4.78 -36.14 25.20
C ASP A 183 4.29 -37.37 24.41
N ILE A 184 3.37 -37.19 23.44
CA ILE A 184 2.79 -38.26 22.61
C ILE A 184 3.51 -38.38 21.26
N PHE A 185 3.88 -37.24 20.67
CA PHE A 185 4.37 -37.15 19.29
C PHE A 185 5.84 -36.73 19.20
N GLU A 186 6.62 -36.91 20.28
CA GLU A 186 8.06 -36.73 20.22
C GLU A 186 8.67 -37.69 19.19
N PRO A 187 9.42 -37.20 18.18
CA PRO A 187 10.19 -38.09 17.34
C PRO A 187 11.29 -38.69 18.21
N ASP A 188 11.27 -40.01 18.40
CA ASP A 188 12.38 -40.72 19.04
C ASP A 188 13.69 -40.21 18.44
N ALA A 189 14.56 -39.66 19.28
CA ALA A 189 15.95 -39.41 18.93
C ALA A 189 16.66 -40.77 18.80
N SER A 190 16.37 -41.49 17.72
CA SER A 190 17.03 -42.74 17.37
C SER A 190 17.70 -42.60 16.01
N GLY A 191 19.04 -42.52 16.08
CA GLY A 191 20.01 -43.15 15.16
C GLY A 191 20.08 -42.63 13.73
#